data_AF-A0A522P9D3-F1
#
_entry.id   AF-A0A522P9D3-F1
#
_cell.length_a   1.000
_cell.length_b   1.000
_cell.length_c   1.000
_cell.angle_alpha   90.00
_cell.angle_beta   90.00
_cell.angle_gamma   90.00
#
_symmetry.space_group_name_H-M   'P 1'
#
loop_
_entity.id
_entity.type
_entity.pdbx_description
1 polymer ?
#
loop_
_entity_poly.entity_id
_entity_poly.type
_entity_poly.pdbx_seq_one_letter_code
_entity_poly.pdbx_strand_id
1 'polypeptide(L)' 'MAEVGNFATTLVGRRRFIAAVSDLEGRTWTICVEGRSLDEARRAVEPILRAGETLHGIAEQ' A
#
# COMPACT_ATOMS: atom_id res chain seq x y z
N MET A 1 -6.28 -25.84 26.72
CA MET A 1 -7.22 -24.85 26.16
C MET A 1 -6.36 -23.79 25.48
N ALA A 2 -6.32 -23.79 24.15
CA ALA A 2 -5.58 -22.76 23.41
C ALA A 2 -6.46 -21.53 23.35
N GLU A 3 -6.01 -20.45 23.99
CA GLU A 3 -6.61 -19.13 23.91
C GLU A 3 -6.54 -18.68 22.45
N VAL A 4 -7.68 -18.62 21.78
CA VAL A 4 -7.79 -17.98 20.47
C VAL A 4 -7.57 -16.49 20.74
N GLY A 5 -6.32 -16.05 20.60
CA GLY A 5 -5.97 -14.64 20.51
C GLY A 5 -6.68 -14.06 19.29
N ASN A 6 -7.89 -13.58 19.50
CA ASN A 6 -8.68 -12.86 18.52
C ASN A 6 -7.99 -11.51 18.25
N PHE A 7 -6.95 -11.52 17.41
CA PHE A 7 -6.38 -10.31 16.82
C PHE A 7 -7.29 -9.79 15.70
N ALA A 8 -8.57 -9.58 16.01
CA ALA A 8 -9.37 -8.58 15.30
C ALA A 8 -8.95 -7.19 15.82
N THR A 9 -7.67 -6.83 15.68
CA THR A 9 -7.22 -5.45 15.87
C THR A 9 -7.69 -4.66 14.65
N THR A 10 -8.99 -4.35 14.64
CA THR A 10 -9.62 -3.25 13.93
C THR A 10 -9.14 -3.00 12.50
N LEU A 11 -9.54 -3.88 11.57
CA LEU A 11 -9.61 -3.55 10.13
C LEU A 11 -10.72 -2.52 9.82
N VAL A 12 -11.54 -2.15 10.81
CA VAL A 12 -12.63 -1.18 10.68
C VAL A 12 -12.04 0.19 10.33
N GLY A 13 -12.28 0.63 9.10
CA GLY A 13 -11.83 1.93 8.59
C GLY A 13 -10.52 1.91 7.77
N ARG A 14 -9.87 0.76 7.60
CA ARG A 14 -8.79 0.61 6.61
C ARG A 14 -9.40 0.21 5.27
N ARG A 15 -8.95 0.87 4.21
CA ARG A 15 -9.31 0.66 2.81
C ARG A 15 -8.07 0.21 2.05
N ARG A 16 -8.30 -0.47 0.93
CA ARG A 16 -7.22 -0.93 0.05
C ARG A 16 -6.96 0.14 -1.01
N PHE A 17 -5.69 0.42 -1.22
CA PHE A 17 -5.19 1.34 -2.22
C PHE A 17 -4.25 0.59 -3.17
N ILE A 18 -4.27 0.98 -4.44
CA ILE A 18 -3.42 0.46 -5.49
C ILE A 18 -2.53 1.60 -5.98
N ALA A 19 -1.23 1.43 -5.85
CA ALA A 19 -0.22 2.33 -6.37
C ALA A 19 0.37 1.78 -7.67
N ALA A 20 0.47 2.61 -8.71
CA ALA A 20 1.12 2.27 -9.98
C ALA A 20 2.56 2.78 -9.97
N VAL A 21 3.52 1.88 -10.16
CA VAL A 21 4.95 2.17 -10.09
C VAL A 21 5.62 1.69 -11.37
N SER A 22 6.60 2.44 -11.87
CA SER A 22 7.50 1.95 -12.92
C SER A 22 8.96 2.17 -12.58
N ASP A 23 9.85 1.38 -13.19
CA ASP A 23 11.30 1.63 -13.17
C ASP A 23 11.76 2.55 -14.32
N LEU A 24 13.07 2.81 -14.37
CA LEU A 24 13.73 3.55 -15.46
C LEU A 24 13.70 2.82 -16.81
N GLU A 25 13.48 1.50 -16.82
CA GLU A 25 13.34 0.71 -18.05
C GLU A 25 11.90 0.72 -18.58
N GLY A 26 10.98 1.39 -17.88
CA GLY A 26 9.56 1.49 -18.25
C GLY A 26 8.74 0.25 -17.90
N ARG A 27 9.27 -0.67 -17.08
CA ARG A 27 8.47 -1.80 -16.58
C ARG A 27 7.54 -1.28 -15.49
N THR A 28 6.27 -1.64 -15.57
CA THR A 28 5.23 -1.16 -14.66
C THR A 28 4.66 -2.31 -13.83
N TRP A 29 4.42 -2.06 -12.55
CA TRP A 29 3.71 -2.97 -11.66
C TRP A 29 2.84 -2.19 -10.67
N THR A 30 2.02 -2.93 -9.93
CA THR A 30 1.15 -2.36 -8.91
C THR A 30 1.56 -2.81 -7.52
N ILE A 31 1.42 -1.90 -6.54
CA ILE A 31 1.64 -2.19 -5.12
C ILE A 31 0.30 -1.99 -4.41
N CYS A 32 -0.15 -3.03 -3.70
CA CYS A 32 -1.36 -2.96 -2.88
C CYS A 32 -0.99 -2.55 -1.45
N VAL A 33 -1.66 -1.53 -0.93
CA VAL A 33 -1.40 -0.99 0.42
C VAL A 33 -2.72 -0.79 1.16
N GLU A 34 -2.75 -1.09 2.45
CA GLU A 34 -3.91 -0.85 3.31
C GLU A 34 -3.69 0.37 4.20
N GLY A 35 -4.56 1.37 4.07
CA GLY A 35 -4.49 2.63 4.83
C GLY A 35 -5.88 3.16 5.15
N ARG A 36 -5.99 4.21 5.96
CA ARG A 36 -7.26 4.89 6.25
C ARG A 36 -7.56 6.02 5.27
N SER A 37 -6.54 6.47 4.52
CA SER A 37 -6.64 7.52 3.51
C SER A 37 -5.60 7.34 2.41
N LEU A 38 -5.81 8.05 1.30
CA LEU A 38 -4.88 8.08 0.17
C LEU A 38 -3.52 8.67 0.56
N ASP A 39 -3.48 9.68 1.44
CA ASP A 39 -2.25 10.28 1.95
C ASP A 39 -1.43 9.29 2.81
N GLU A 40 -2.11 8.54 3.70
CA GLU A 40 -1.46 7.49 4.51
C GLU A 40 -0.88 6.39 3.62
N ALA A 41 -1.65 5.95 2.61
CA ALA A 41 -1.19 4.95 1.67
C ALA A 41 0.00 5.45 0.82
N ARG A 42 0.00 6.72 0.40
CA ARG A 42 1.13 7.33 -0.32
C ARG A 42 2.40 7.37 0.53
N ARG A 43 2.30 7.84 1.78
CA ARG A 43 3.45 7.89 2.71
C ARG A 43 4.02 6.51 3.03
N ALA A 44 3.19 5.46 2.94
CA ALA A 44 3.64 4.09 3.11
C ALA A 44 4.37 3.55 1.85
N VAL A 45 4.01 4.02 0.65
CA VAL A 45 4.64 3.60 -0.61
C VAL A 45 5.96 4.33 -0.88
N GLU A 46 6.04 5.63 -0.61
CA GLU A 46 7.25 6.43 -0.91
C GLU A 46 8.57 5.83 -0.38
N PRO A 47 8.68 5.30 0.86
CA PRO A 47 9.93 4.74 1.37
C PRO A 47 10.26 3.33 0.87
N ILE A 48 9.30 2.60 0.27
CA ILE A 48 9.54 1.25 -0.26
C ILE A 48 10.00 1.25 -1.71
N LEU A 49 9.88 2.40 -2.40
CA LEU A 49 10.38 2.57 -3.76
C LEU A 49 11.90 2.46 -3.78
N ARG A 50 12.41 1.67 -4.71
CA ARG A 50 13.85 1.54 -4.96
C ARG A 50 14.34 2.75 -5.76
N ALA A 51 15.65 2.97 -5.73
CA ALA A 51 16.28 4.00 -6.55
C ALA A 51 15.98 3.75 -8.04
N GLY A 52 15.43 4.77 -8.71
CA GLY A 52 15.01 4.68 -10.12
C GLY A 52 13.55 4.25 -10.32
N GLU A 53 12.83 3.89 -9.27
CA GLU A 53 11.39 3.65 -9.35
C GLU A 53 10.61 4.97 -9.21
N THR A 54 9.51 5.08 -9.96
CA THR A 54 8.64 6.26 -10.00
C THR A 54 7.21 5.84 -9.69
N LEU A 55 6.60 6.50 -8.70
CA LEU A 55 5.18 6.38 -8.39
C LEU A 55 4.37 7.30 -9.30
N HIS A 56 3.53 6.74 -10.16
CA HIS A 56 2.67 7.50 -11.09
C HIS A 56 1.39 7.98 -10.44
N GLY A 57 0.87 7.20 -9.49
CA GLY A 57 -0.38 7.52 -8.82
C GLY A 57 -0.79 6.42 -7.86
N ILE A 58 -1.72 6.77 -6.98
CA ILE A 58 -2.34 5.84 -6.03
C ILE A 58 -3.84 6.12 -6.00
N ALA A 59 -4.65 5.06 -6.00
CA ALA A 59 -6.10 5.15 -5.98
C ALA A 59 -6.69 4.12 -5.01
N GLU A 60 -7.87 4.42 -4.46
CA GLU A 60 -8.66 3.46 -3.69
C GLU A 60 -9.18 2.35 -4.62
N GLN A 61 -9.17 1.10 -4.17
CA GLN A 61 -9.69 -0.05 -4.92
C GLN A 61 -11.20 -0.17 -4.82
#